data_AF-A0A651DW43-F1
#
_entry.id   AF-A0A651DW43-F1
#
_cell.length_a   1.000
_cell.length_b   1.000
_cell.length_c   1.000
_cell.angle_alpha   90.00
_cell.angle_beta   90.00
_cell.angle_gamma   90.00
#
_symmetry.space_group_name_H-M   'P 1'
#
loop_
_entity.id
_entity.type
_entity.pdbx_description
1 polymer ?
#
loop_
_entity_poly.entity_id
_entity_poly.type
_entity_poly.pdbx_seq_one_letter_code
_entity_poly.pdbx_strand_id
1 'polypeptide(L)'
;MQVYRKSILIQLILFIAFLIMGANLIVSFYLVGQWPWLHFVLLFLLVAFAIIGFIIYRKGDERTVVITKREISLIRYLLYGYFGIYILNIILEGAIAFGSEAWFHIASGVLCMLVALTGVVIQSRILRLK
;
A
#
# COMPACT_ATOMS: atom_id res chain seq x y z
N MET A 1 21.10 7.35 -9.96
CA MET A 1 21.53 6.82 -8.65
C MET A 1 21.42 5.32 -8.72
N GLN A 2 22.47 4.59 -8.37
CA GLN A 2 22.41 3.14 -8.28
C GLN A 2 21.69 2.78 -6.98
N VAL A 3 20.62 2.00 -7.08
CA VAL A 3 19.84 1.53 -5.94
C VAL A 3 19.77 0.02 -6.03
N TYR A 4 19.87 -0.67 -4.91
CA TYR A 4 19.75 -2.13 -4.90
C TYR A 4 18.37 -2.57 -5.40
N ARG A 5 18.35 -3.54 -6.31
CA ARG A 5 17.12 -4.11 -6.88
C ARG A 5 16.19 -4.65 -5.80
N LYS A 6 16.76 -5.24 -4.74
CA LYS A 6 16.00 -5.70 -3.55
C LYS A 6 15.18 -4.59 -2.90
N SER A 7 15.70 -3.36 -2.86
CA SER A 7 14.99 -2.23 -2.26
C SER A 7 13.73 -1.90 -3.06
N ILE A 8 13.83 -1.90 -4.38
CA ILE A 8 12.68 -1.66 -5.29
C ILE A 8 11.65 -2.78 -5.14
N LEU A 9 12.10 -4.03 -5.01
CA LEU A 9 11.23 -5.19 -4.83
C LEU A 9 10.47 -5.12 -3.49
N ILE A 10 11.13 -4.71 -2.41
CA ILE A 10 10.47 -4.51 -1.11
C ILE A 10 9.45 -3.39 -1.19
N GLN A 11 9.78 -2.28 -1.86
CA GLN A 11 8.80 -1.23 -2.07
C GLN A 11 7.61 -1.71 -2.91
N LEU A 12 7.82 -2.61 -3.87
CA LEU A 12 6.73 -3.18 -4.68
C LEU A 12 5.77 -3.99 -3.81
N ILE A 13 6.34 -4.82 -2.93
CA ILE A 13 5.58 -5.58 -1.94
C ILE A 13 4.81 -4.64 -1.01
N LEU A 14 5.42 -3.54 -0.58
CA LEU A 14 4.77 -2.54 0.25
C LEU A 14 3.57 -1.90 -0.47
N PHE A 15 3.70 -1.52 -1.75
CA PHE A 15 2.60 -0.97 -2.52
C PHE A 15 1.47 -1.98 -2.77
N ILE A 16 1.79 -3.28 -2.91
CA ILE A 16 0.76 -4.33 -2.97
C ILE A 16 0.03 -4.44 -1.64
N ALA A 17 0.75 -4.40 -0.50
CA ALA A 17 0.14 -4.38 0.82
C ALA A 17 -0.74 -3.14 1.05
N PHE A 18 -0.34 -1.98 0.51
CA PHE A 18 -1.17 -0.77 0.52
C PHE A 18 -2.43 -0.89 -0.32
N LEU A 19 -2.36 -1.60 -1.45
CA LEU A 19 -3.54 -1.88 -2.27
C LEU A 19 -4.56 -2.72 -1.50
N ILE A 20 -4.07 -3.73 -0.76
CA ILE A 20 -4.89 -4.57 0.13
C ILE A 20 -5.49 -3.74 1.26
N MET A 21 -4.71 -2.86 1.90
CA MET A 21 -5.24 -1.95 2.93
C MET A 21 -6.28 -0.98 2.37
N GLY A 22 -6.07 -0.43 1.17
CA GLY A 22 -7.07 0.42 0.50
C GLY A 22 -8.37 -0.33 0.21
N ALA A 23 -8.27 -1.58 -0.25
CA ALA A 23 -9.43 -2.45 -0.42
C ALA A 23 -10.11 -2.76 0.92
N ASN A 24 -9.32 -2.94 1.99
CA ASN A 24 -9.84 -3.19 3.33
C ASN A 24 -10.68 -2.03 3.86
N LEU A 25 -10.30 -0.77 3.58
CA LEU A 25 -11.12 0.39 3.97
C LEU A 25 -12.53 0.32 3.38
N ILE A 26 -12.66 -0.15 2.15
CA ILE A 26 -13.95 -0.32 1.48
C ILE A 26 -14.71 -1.51 2.06
N VAL A 27 -14.04 -2.66 2.18
CA VAL A 27 -14.63 -3.92 2.67
C VAL A 27 -15.08 -3.78 4.12
N SER A 28 -14.29 -3.11 4.96
CA SER A 28 -14.56 -3.00 6.40
C SER A 28 -15.89 -2.29 6.66
N PHE A 29 -16.19 -1.26 5.88
CA PHE A 29 -17.45 -0.52 5.98
C PHE A 29 -18.69 -1.39 5.66
N TYR A 30 -18.61 -2.23 4.62
CA TYR A 30 -19.76 -3.03 4.16
C TYR A 30 -19.90 -4.38 4.86
N LEU A 31 -18.80 -5.05 5.20
CA LEU A 31 -18.79 -6.48 5.53
C LEU A 31 -18.49 -6.78 6.99
N VAL A 32 -17.92 -5.85 7.78
CA VAL A 32 -17.56 -6.15 9.18
C VAL A 32 -18.78 -6.37 10.07
N GLY A 33 -19.91 -5.72 9.76
CA GLY A 33 -21.17 -5.95 10.46
C GLY A 33 -21.78 -7.34 10.20
N GLN A 34 -21.45 -7.99 9.08
CA GLN A 34 -22.02 -9.29 8.72
C GLN A 34 -21.01 -10.46 8.84
N TRP A 35 -19.70 -10.22 8.67
CA TRP A 35 -18.65 -11.25 8.54
C TRP A 35 -17.38 -10.84 9.31
N PRO A 36 -17.37 -10.86 10.65
CA PRO A 36 -16.21 -10.43 11.47
C PRO A 36 -14.94 -11.26 11.22
N TRP A 37 -15.05 -12.46 10.65
CA TRP A 37 -13.91 -13.29 10.27
C TRP A 37 -13.06 -12.70 9.12
N LEU A 38 -13.60 -11.80 8.30
CA LEU A 38 -12.86 -11.12 7.23
C LEU A 38 -11.68 -10.30 7.75
N HIS A 39 -11.80 -9.68 8.93
CA HIS A 39 -10.69 -8.95 9.54
C HIS A 39 -9.50 -9.88 9.84
N PHE A 40 -9.74 -11.09 10.31
CA PHE A 40 -8.68 -12.06 10.59
C PHE A 40 -7.99 -12.51 9.29
N VAL A 41 -8.75 -12.73 8.22
CA VAL A 41 -8.20 -13.09 6.89
C VAL A 41 -7.30 -11.96 6.36
N LEU A 42 -7.74 -10.71 6.48
CA LEU A 42 -6.98 -9.53 6.06
C LEU A 42 -5.72 -9.31 6.88
N LEU A 43 -5.81 -9.49 8.20
CA LEU A 43 -4.65 -9.39 9.09
C LEU A 43 -3.63 -10.50 8.80
N PHE A 44 -4.10 -11.73 8.57
CA PHE A 44 -3.25 -12.83 8.13
C PHE A 44 -2.55 -12.51 6.80
N LEU A 45 -3.27 -11.94 5.83
CA LEU A 45 -2.71 -11.54 4.54
C LEU A 45 -1.61 -10.47 4.71
N LEU A 46 -1.84 -9.45 5.54
CA LEU A 46 -0.85 -8.41 5.87
C LEU A 46 0.42 -9.00 6.49
N VAL A 47 0.26 -9.90 7.47
CA VAL A 47 1.38 -10.60 8.10
C VAL A 47 2.14 -11.45 7.10
N ALA A 48 1.43 -12.16 6.21
CA ALA A 48 2.06 -12.95 5.15
C ALA A 48 2.91 -12.09 4.22
N PHE A 49 2.42 -10.91 3.80
CA PHE A 49 3.20 -9.96 3.00
C PHE A 49 4.43 -9.43 3.74
N ALA A 50 4.33 -9.16 5.04
CA ALA A 50 5.47 -8.74 5.85
C ALA A 50 6.55 -9.85 5.94
N ILE A 51 6.13 -11.10 6.16
CA ILE A 51 7.03 -12.27 6.18
C ILE A 51 7.70 -12.46 4.83
N ILE A 52 6.94 -12.41 3.73
CA ILE A 52 7.47 -12.53 2.36
C ILE A 52 8.48 -11.41 2.08
N GLY A 53 8.14 -10.17 2.43
CA GLY A 53 9.04 -9.03 2.30
C GLY A 53 10.34 -9.21 3.08
N PHE A 54 10.25 -9.71 4.32
CA PHE A 54 11.42 -10.00 5.16
C PHE A 54 12.30 -11.12 4.59
N ILE A 55 11.70 -12.22 4.12
CA ILE A 55 12.43 -13.34 3.49
C ILE A 55 13.19 -12.84 2.25
N ILE A 56 12.55 -12.00 1.43
CA ILE A 56 13.18 -11.45 0.23
C ILE A 56 14.28 -10.46 0.59
N TYR A 57 14.10 -9.61 1.60
CA TYR A 57 15.13 -8.69 2.07
C TYR A 57 16.38 -9.42 2.58
N ARG A 58 16.19 -10.57 3.24
CA ARG A 58 17.29 -11.39 3.76
C ARG A 58 18.09 -12.08 2.66
N LYS A 59 17.54 -12.26 1.45
CA LYS A 59 18.31 -12.79 0.31
C LYS A 59 19.34 -11.75 -0.14
N GLY A 60 20.60 -12.17 -0.20
CA GLY A 60 21.69 -11.35 -0.73
C GLY A 60 21.57 -11.17 -2.24
N ASP A 61 20.80 -10.19 -2.69
CA ASP A 61 20.82 -9.71 -4.08
C ASP A 61 21.63 -8.41 -4.15
N GLU A 62 22.82 -8.50 -4.76
CA GLU A 62 23.75 -7.38 -4.96
C GLU A 62 23.48 -6.61 -6.26
N ARG A 63 22.51 -7.04 -7.08
CA ARG A 63 22.18 -6.36 -8.33
C ARG A 63 21.69 -4.95 -8.05
N THR A 64 22.26 -3.98 -8.75
CA THR A 64 21.86 -2.58 -8.68
C THR A 64 21.13 -2.18 -9.94
N VAL A 65 20.13 -1.31 -9.79
CA VAL A 65 19.34 -0.74 -10.88
C VAL A 65 19.54 0.77 -10.86
N VAL A 66 19.68 1.37 -12.04
CA VAL A 66 19.85 2.81 -12.18
C VAL A 66 18.49 3.51 -12.13
N ILE A 67 18.20 4.17 -11.01
CA ILE A 67 17.00 4.98 -10.82
C ILE A 67 17.36 6.47 -10.95
N THR A 68 16.50 7.23 -11.61
CA THR A 68 16.57 8.68 -11.74
C THR A 68 16.06 9.37 -10.47
N LYS A 69 16.54 10.58 -10.18
CA LYS A 69 16.05 11.36 -9.03
C LYS A 69 14.53 11.61 -9.12
N ARG A 70 14.00 11.79 -10.33
CA ARG A 70 12.56 11.98 -10.59
C ARG A 70 11.75 10.77 -10.14
N GLU A 71 12.17 9.55 -10.48
CA GLU A 71 11.51 8.30 -10.07
C GLU A 71 11.49 8.16 -8.54
N ILE A 72 12.60 8.47 -7.85
CA ILE A 72 12.67 8.41 -6.38
C ILE A 72 11.73 9.43 -5.74
N SER A 73 11.73 10.68 -6.21
CA SER A 73 10.83 11.71 -5.69
C SER A 73 9.37 11.34 -5.90
N LEU A 74 9.03 10.80 -7.08
CA LEU A 74 7.66 10.37 -7.40
C LEU A 74 7.20 9.25 -6.46
N ILE A 75 8.02 8.22 -6.26
CA ILE A 75 7.72 7.14 -5.30
C ILE A 75 7.52 7.70 -3.88
N ARG A 76 8.36 8.64 -3.46
CA ARG A 76 8.23 9.29 -2.15
C ARG A 76 6.91 10.05 -2.01
N TYR A 77 6.52 10.81 -3.02
CA TYR A 77 5.24 11.53 -3.01
C TYR A 77 4.04 10.58 -3.03
N LEU A 78 4.11 9.45 -3.75
CA LEU A 78 3.07 8.43 -3.72
C LEU A 78 2.93 7.82 -2.32
N LEU A 79 4.04 7.49 -1.66
CA LEU A 79 4.02 6.97 -0.29
C LEU A 79 3.42 7.99 0.68
N TYR A 80 3.88 9.24 0.64
CA TYR A 80 3.37 10.29 1.53
C TYR A 80 1.92 10.65 1.26
N GLY A 81 1.51 10.65 -0.01
CA GLY A 81 0.11 10.85 -0.40
C GLY A 81 -0.79 9.74 0.12
N TYR A 82 -0.37 8.48 -0.03
CA TYR A 82 -1.08 7.33 0.54
C TYR A 82 -1.24 7.46 2.06
N PHE A 83 -0.13 7.69 2.77
CA PHE A 83 -0.17 7.86 4.23
C PHE A 83 -1.01 9.05 4.66
N GLY A 84 -0.96 10.17 3.94
CA GLY A 84 -1.78 11.34 4.22
C GLY A 84 -3.27 11.05 4.14
N ILE A 85 -3.72 10.40 3.05
CA ILE A 85 -5.12 10.02 2.87
C ILE A 85 -5.55 9.02 3.95
N TYR A 86 -4.71 8.03 4.23
CA TYR A 86 -5.00 6.99 5.22
C TYR A 86 -5.10 7.56 6.65
N ILE A 87 -4.17 8.43 7.04
CA ILE A 87 -4.18 9.09 8.35
C ILE A 87 -5.41 10.01 8.47
N LEU A 88 -5.72 10.79 7.43
CA LEU A 88 -6.93 11.61 7.42
C LEU A 88 -8.17 10.73 7.60
N ASN A 89 -8.24 9.57 6.95
CA ASN A 89 -9.35 8.66 7.10
C ASN A 89 -9.53 8.19 8.56
N ILE A 90 -8.45 7.78 9.23
CA ILE A 90 -8.47 7.37 10.64
C ILE A 90 -8.89 8.52 11.57
N ILE A 91 -8.35 9.73 11.36
CA ILE A 91 -8.65 10.89 12.21
C ILE A 91 -10.12 11.27 12.08
N LEU A 92 -10.65 11.28 10.86
CA LEU A 92 -12.05 11.62 10.60
C LEU A 92 -13.00 10.55 11.15
N GLU A 93 -12.68 9.27 10.97
CA GLU A 93 -13.43 8.15 11.55
C GLU A 93 -13.49 8.23 13.09
N GLY A 94 -12.40 8.62 13.74
CA GLY A 94 -12.36 8.81 15.19
C GLY A 94 -13.05 10.08 15.70
N ALA A 95 -13.23 11.10 14.85
CA ALA A 95 -13.79 12.39 15.22
C ALA A 95 -15.31 12.50 15.01
N ILE A 96 -15.86 11.73 14.07
CA ILE A 96 -17.26 11.89 13.61
C ILE A 96 -18.05 10.61 13.92
N ALA A 97 -18.62 10.54 15.12
CA ALA A 97 -19.43 9.40 15.57
C ALA A 97 -20.83 9.29 14.90
N PHE A 98 -21.08 9.90 13.73
CA PHE A 98 -22.42 10.05 13.16
C PHE A 98 -22.55 9.58 11.70
N GLY A 99 -22.84 8.29 11.53
CA GLY A 99 -24.00 7.80 10.78
C GLY A 99 -24.14 8.00 9.26
N SER A 100 -23.27 8.73 8.55
CA SER A 100 -23.40 8.94 7.08
C SER A 100 -22.12 8.78 6.24
N GLU A 101 -21.08 8.14 6.80
CA GLU A 101 -19.70 8.24 6.26
C GLU A 101 -19.29 7.17 5.23
N ALA A 102 -20.24 6.36 4.74
CA ALA A 102 -19.97 5.31 3.74
C ALA A 102 -19.14 5.82 2.54
N TRP A 103 -19.59 6.94 1.98
CA TRP A 103 -18.98 7.57 0.82
C TRP A 103 -17.55 8.02 1.08
N PHE A 104 -17.23 8.43 2.31
CA PHE A 104 -15.89 8.89 2.66
C PHE A 104 -14.90 7.73 2.76
N HIS A 105 -15.27 6.61 3.38
CA HIS A 105 -14.43 5.40 3.39
C HIS A 105 -14.22 4.83 1.99
N ILE A 106 -15.28 4.82 1.17
CA ILE A 106 -15.19 4.36 -0.22
C ILE A 106 -14.28 5.29 -1.03
N ALA A 107 -14.47 6.61 -0.96
CA ALA A 107 -13.66 7.57 -1.68
C ALA A 107 -12.19 7.51 -1.25
N SER A 108 -11.93 7.44 0.06
CA SER A 108 -10.58 7.32 0.62
C SER A 108 -9.92 6.00 0.21
N GLY A 109 -10.65 4.88 0.29
CA GLY A 109 -10.18 3.57 -0.13
C GLY A 109 -9.86 3.52 -1.62
N VAL A 110 -10.72 4.07 -2.49
CA VAL A 110 -10.50 4.16 -3.94
C VAL A 110 -9.27 5.03 -4.24
N LEU A 111 -9.13 6.20 -3.60
CA LEU A 111 -7.96 7.05 -3.77
C LEU A 111 -6.68 6.34 -3.33
N CYS A 112 -6.69 5.69 -2.16
CA CYS A 112 -5.59 4.88 -1.66
C CYS A 112 -5.21 3.76 -2.64
N MET A 113 -6.19 3.05 -3.20
CA MET A 113 -5.95 2.02 -4.21
C MET A 113 -5.36 2.60 -5.49
N LEU A 114 -5.85 3.74 -6.00
CA LEU A 114 -5.31 4.38 -7.21
C LEU A 114 -3.85 4.79 -7.02
N VAL A 115 -3.51 5.39 -5.86
CA VAL A 115 -2.14 5.76 -5.51
C VAL A 115 -1.26 4.51 -5.42
N ALA A 116 -1.74 3.46 -4.75
CA ALA A 116 -1.01 2.21 -4.61
C ALA A 116 -0.76 1.52 -5.96
N LEU A 117 -1.77 1.46 -6.82
CA LEU A 117 -1.71 0.84 -8.14
C LEU A 117 -0.74 1.61 -9.07
N THR A 118 -0.74 2.94 -8.99
CA THR A 118 0.26 3.77 -9.69
C THR A 118 1.68 3.45 -9.22
N GLY A 119 1.89 3.27 -7.91
CA GLY A 119 3.17 2.83 -7.34
C GLY A 119 3.60 1.46 -7.84
N VAL A 120 2.68 0.48 -7.86
CA VAL A 120 2.92 -0.87 -8.38
C VAL A 120 3.34 -0.84 -9.85
N VAL A 121 2.65 -0.06 -10.69
CA VAL A 121 2.94 0.04 -12.12
C VAL A 121 4.33 0.63 -12.35
N ILE A 122 4.67 1.72 -11.66
CA ILE A 122 5.97 2.38 -11.81
C ILE A 122 7.11 1.45 -11.39
N GLN A 123 6.98 0.77 -10.24
CA GLN A 123 8.04 -0.11 -9.76
C GLN A 123 8.16 -1.40 -10.57
N SER A 124 7.04 -1.96 -11.01
CA SER A 124 7.05 -3.10 -11.94
C SER A 124 7.74 -2.76 -13.26
N ARG A 125 7.50 -1.54 -13.77
CA ARG A 125 8.16 -1.03 -14.98
C ARG A 125 9.67 -0.88 -14.76
N ILE A 126 10.10 -0.34 -13.62
CA ILE A 126 11.52 -0.20 -13.28
C ILE A 126 12.18 -1.58 -13.18
N LEU A 127 11.53 -2.58 -12.57
CA LEU A 127 12.07 -3.93 -12.38
C LEU A 127 12.11 -4.79 -13.66
N ARG A 128 11.26 -4.52 -14.65
CA ARG A 128 11.21 -5.25 -15.93
C ARG A 128 12.12 -4.65 -17.01
N LEU A 129 12.27 -3.32 -17.04
CA LEU A 129 13.00 -2.62 -18.09
C LEU A 129 14.47 -2.34 -17.77
N LYS A 130 14.86 -2.40 -16.49
CA LYS A 130 16.21 -2.09 -16.01
C LYS A 130 16.72 -3.19 -15.08
#